data_AF-A0A844ASY2-F1
#
_entry.id   AF-A0A844ASY2-F1
#
_cell.length_a   1.000
_cell.length_b   1.000
_cell.length_c   1.000
_cell.angle_alpha   90.00
_cell.angle_beta   90.00
_cell.angle_gamma   90.00
#
_symmetry.space_group_name_H-M   'P 1'
#
loop_
_entity.id
_entity.type
_entity.pdbx_description
1 polymer ?
#
loop_
_entity_poly.entity_id
_entity_poly.type
_entity_poly.pdbx_seq_one_letter_code
_entity_poly.pdbx_strand_id
1 'polypeptide(L)'
;MKSLRSCLRLLAACGAMVCATPLMAQADNSFDGSWAAEWKTHAGRLLSATLQLKDGAGTWHVQATRTNEDPCSKLAAPATVVVREGQPYLQIKPGEVIAGCTSSLLKLTKSADGQLKGNWRDGRDVTISRQ
;
A
#
# COMPACT_ATOMS: atom_id res chain seq x y z
N MET A 1 16.26 -75.08 -21.99
CA MET A 1 17.32 -74.10 -21.65
C MET A 1 17.24 -72.94 -22.64
N LYS A 2 17.28 -71.68 -22.13
CA LYS A 2 17.18 -70.35 -22.80
C LYS A 2 15.75 -70.00 -23.32
N SER A 3 14.90 -69.14 -22.73
CA SER A 3 14.99 -67.76 -22.14
C SER A 3 15.47 -66.74 -23.18
N LEU A 4 14.87 -65.59 -23.53
CA LEU A 4 13.95 -64.59 -22.92
C LEU A 4 12.96 -64.08 -24.02
N ARG A 5 11.64 -63.94 -23.81
CA ARG A 5 10.86 -62.82 -23.19
C ARG A 5 11.00 -61.44 -23.85
N SER A 6 9.95 -61.09 -24.62
CA SER A 6 9.16 -59.84 -24.72
C SER A 6 9.77 -58.45 -24.48
N CYS A 7 9.07 -57.48 -25.11
CA CYS A 7 9.13 -56.01 -24.98
C CYS A 7 10.11 -55.36 -25.97
N LEU A 8 9.76 -54.32 -26.72
CA LEU A 8 9.05 -53.14 -26.26
C LEU A 8 8.48 -52.38 -27.48
N ARG A 9 7.16 -52.15 -27.50
CA ARG A 9 6.52 -51.15 -28.37
C ARG A 9 6.84 -49.77 -27.76
N LEU A 10 7.63 -48.93 -28.43
CA LEU A 10 7.83 -47.54 -28.00
C LEU A 10 6.61 -46.70 -28.40
N LEU A 11 5.87 -46.26 -27.39
CA LEU A 11 4.84 -45.24 -27.49
C LEU A 11 5.47 -43.85 -27.70
N ALA A 12 4.81 -43.07 -28.56
CA ALA A 12 5.03 -41.65 -28.77
C ALA A 12 4.71 -40.82 -27.52
N ALA A 13 5.53 -39.81 -27.23
CA ALA A 13 5.24 -38.76 -26.26
C ALA A 13 5.58 -37.39 -26.88
N CYS A 14 4.58 -36.74 -27.49
CA CYS A 14 4.64 -35.31 -27.79
C CYS A 14 4.49 -34.52 -26.48
N GLY A 15 5.59 -33.90 -26.02
CA GLY A 15 5.59 -33.04 -24.86
C GLY A 15 4.86 -31.71 -25.14
N ALA A 16 3.74 -31.49 -24.45
CA ALA A 16 3.08 -30.19 -24.41
C ALA A 16 3.88 -29.26 -23.49
N MET A 17 4.53 -28.27 -24.08
CA MET A 17 5.26 -27.22 -23.37
C MET A 17 4.25 -26.23 -22.79
N VAL A 18 4.01 -26.30 -21.48
CA VAL A 18 3.15 -25.35 -20.76
C VAL A 18 3.93 -24.05 -20.57
N CYS A 19 3.58 -23.01 -21.34
CA CYS A 19 4.07 -21.66 -21.14
C CYS A 19 3.51 -21.09 -19.83
N ALA A 20 4.35 -21.00 -18.79
CA ALA A 20 4.04 -20.24 -17.59
C ALA A 20 4.17 -18.75 -17.89
N THR A 21 3.06 -18.03 -18.01
CA THR A 21 3.07 -16.57 -18.04
C THR A 21 3.39 -16.06 -16.63
N PRO A 22 4.38 -15.17 -16.45
CA PRO A 22 4.58 -14.53 -15.17
C PRO A 22 3.37 -13.63 -14.89
N LEU A 23 2.59 -13.96 -13.86
CA LEU A 23 1.66 -13.01 -13.26
C LEU A 23 2.50 -11.86 -12.71
N MET A 24 2.58 -10.75 -13.46
CA MET A 24 2.96 -9.48 -12.86
C MET A 24 1.89 -9.16 -11.82
N ALA A 25 2.23 -9.28 -10.54
CA ALA A 25 1.40 -8.83 -9.45
C ALA A 25 1.09 -7.34 -9.68
N GLN A 26 -0.11 -7.04 -10.15
CA GLN A 26 -0.60 -5.68 -10.25
C GLN A 26 -0.64 -5.14 -8.82
N ALA A 27 -0.01 -3.99 -8.59
CA ALA A 27 -0.17 -3.29 -7.33
C ALA A 27 -1.67 -3.18 -7.06
N ASP A 28 -2.08 -3.56 -5.84
CA ASP A 28 -3.48 -3.57 -5.45
C ASP A 28 -4.07 -2.16 -5.63
N ASN A 29 -4.78 -1.96 -6.75
CA ASN A 29 -5.38 -0.69 -7.14
C ASN A 29 -6.57 -0.32 -6.25
N SER A 30 -6.90 -1.16 -5.26
CA SER A 30 -8.02 -0.90 -4.37
C SER A 30 -7.77 0.27 -3.42
N PHE A 31 -6.55 0.81 -3.34
CA PHE A 31 -6.25 2.06 -2.61
C PHE A 31 -6.41 3.32 -3.45
N ASP A 32 -6.64 3.19 -4.76
CA ASP A 32 -6.76 4.33 -5.66
C ASP A 32 -8.01 5.17 -5.35
N GLY A 33 -7.84 6.49 -5.42
CA GLY A 33 -8.90 7.47 -5.24
C GLY A 33 -8.52 8.66 -4.37
N SER A 34 -9.53 9.50 -4.17
CA SER A 34 -9.51 10.63 -3.25
C SER A 34 -10.03 10.19 -1.88
N TRP A 35 -9.30 10.54 -0.83
CA TRP A 35 -9.64 10.17 0.54
C TRP A 35 -9.50 11.37 1.47
N ALA A 36 -10.40 11.45 2.46
CA ALA A 36 -10.30 12.33 3.61
C ALA A 36 -9.83 11.52 4.81
N ALA A 37 -8.81 12.00 5.51
CA ALA A 37 -8.28 11.37 6.71
C ALA A 37 -8.46 12.30 7.91
N GLU A 38 -8.90 11.76 9.05
CA GLU A 38 -9.08 12.50 10.29
C GLU A 38 -8.48 11.75 11.48
N TRP A 39 -7.81 12.48 12.38
CA TRP A 39 -7.22 11.90 13.59
C TRP A 39 -7.05 12.94 14.70
N LYS A 40 -6.97 12.48 15.95
CA LYS A 40 -6.61 13.32 17.09
C LYS A 40 -5.10 13.29 17.33
N THR A 41 -4.49 14.43 17.65
CA THR A 41 -3.12 14.48 18.18
C THR A 41 -3.11 13.99 19.63
N HIS A 42 -1.92 13.73 20.17
CA HIS A 42 -1.76 13.43 21.60
C HIS A 42 -2.31 14.54 22.51
N ALA A 43 -2.28 15.79 22.05
CA ALA A 43 -2.87 16.93 22.75
C ALA A 43 -4.41 17.04 22.57
N GLY A 44 -5.05 16.05 21.95
CA GLY A 44 -6.51 15.99 21.76
C GLY A 44 -7.05 16.81 20.59
N ARG A 45 -6.20 17.52 19.84
CA ARG A 45 -6.62 18.32 18.69
C ARG A 45 -7.01 17.43 17.51
N LEU A 46 -8.15 17.71 16.90
CA LEU A 46 -8.54 17.10 15.63
C LEU A 46 -7.76 17.71 14.47
N LEU A 47 -7.11 16.86 13.68
CA LEU A 47 -6.48 17.19 12.42
C LEU A 47 -7.18 16.44 11.28
N SER A 48 -7.15 17.05 10.10
CA SER A 48 -7.62 16.45 8.86
C SER A 48 -6.56 16.54 7.76
N ALA A 49 -6.61 15.61 6.81
CA ALA A 49 -5.79 15.62 5.62
C ALA A 49 -6.57 15.10 4.41
N THR A 50 -6.15 15.49 3.22
CA THR A 50 -6.52 14.85 1.96
C THR A 50 -5.42 13.92 1.49
N LEU A 51 -5.82 12.77 0.96
CA LEU A 51 -4.95 11.79 0.33
C LEU A 51 -5.46 11.53 -1.08
N GLN A 52 -4.58 11.68 -2.05
CA GLN A 52 -4.82 11.33 -3.44
C GLN A 52 -3.90 10.17 -3.81
N LEU A 53 -4.47 9.07 -4.28
CA LEU A 53 -3.72 7.88 -4.69
C LEU A 53 -4.11 7.43 -6.08
N LYS A 54 -3.11 7.07 -6.88
CA LYS A 54 -3.24 6.43 -8.18
C LYS A 54 -2.07 5.48 -8.38
N ASP A 55 -2.34 4.24 -8.79
CA ASP A 55 -1.32 3.21 -9.02
C ASP A 55 -0.40 3.04 -7.79
N GLY A 56 -0.97 3.17 -6.58
CA GLY A 56 -0.24 3.05 -5.32
C GLY A 56 0.63 4.24 -4.90
N ALA A 57 0.61 5.37 -5.63
CA ALA A 57 1.36 6.58 -5.30
C ALA A 57 0.49 7.85 -5.38
N GLY A 58 0.91 8.91 -4.71
CA GLY A 58 0.27 10.22 -4.84
C GLY A 58 0.67 11.19 -3.74
N THR A 59 -0.29 11.91 -3.17
CA THR A 59 -0.02 13.05 -2.29
C THR A 59 -0.84 13.02 -1.01
N TRP A 60 -0.23 13.46 0.08
CA TRP A 60 -0.84 13.64 1.39
C TRP A 60 -0.73 15.12 1.80
N HIS A 61 -1.85 15.74 2.15
CA HIS A 61 -1.88 17.15 2.52
C HIS A 61 -2.72 17.40 3.78
N VAL A 62 -2.09 17.88 4.85
CA VAL A 62 -2.77 18.19 6.12
C VAL A 62 -3.43 19.57 6.00
N GLN A 63 -4.73 19.64 6.27
CA GLN A 63 -5.53 20.87 6.06
C GLN A 63 -5.59 21.77 7.30
N ALA A 64 -5.44 21.18 8.50
CA ALA A 64 -5.77 21.84 9.75
C ALA A 64 -4.56 22.36 10.55
N THR A 65 -3.43 22.63 9.92
CA THR A 65 -2.27 23.21 10.62
C THR A 65 -2.42 24.72 10.71
N ARG A 66 -2.39 25.29 11.94
CA ARG A 66 -2.22 26.74 12.05
C ARG A 66 -0.84 27.07 11.52
N THR A 67 -0.67 28.28 11.00
CA THR A 67 0.50 28.77 10.27
C THR A 67 1.86 28.55 10.96
N ASN A 68 1.91 28.20 12.25
CA ASN A 68 3.14 28.07 13.04
C ASN A 68 3.43 26.68 13.62
N GLU A 69 2.59 25.66 13.40
CA GLU A 69 2.63 24.48 14.31
C GLU A 69 3.48 23.29 13.84
N ASP A 70 3.79 23.18 12.56
CA ASP A 70 4.79 22.24 12.05
C ASP A 70 5.06 22.55 10.56
N PRO A 71 6.29 22.92 10.15
CA PRO A 71 6.59 23.16 8.74
C PRO A 71 6.44 21.89 7.88
N CYS A 72 6.65 20.69 8.45
CA CYS A 72 6.63 19.42 7.72
C CYS A 72 5.25 18.99 7.23
N SER A 73 4.19 19.59 7.76
CA SER A 73 2.80 19.28 7.40
C SER A 73 2.10 20.39 6.61
N LYS A 74 2.78 21.50 6.31
CA LYS A 74 2.20 22.63 5.54
C LYS A 74 2.07 22.36 4.05
N LEU A 75 2.99 21.58 3.49
CA LEU A 75 3.02 21.30 2.06
C LEU A 75 2.48 19.90 1.80
N ALA A 76 1.90 19.69 0.62
CA ALA A 76 1.55 18.36 0.17
C ALA A 76 2.82 17.52 0.03
N ALA A 77 2.87 16.39 0.71
CA ALA A 77 3.99 15.47 0.72
C ALA A 77 3.72 14.26 -0.19
N PRO A 78 4.74 13.72 -0.87
CA PRO A 78 4.62 12.44 -1.57
C PRO A 78 4.15 11.34 -0.61
N ALA A 79 3.26 10.51 -1.11
CA ALA A 79 2.72 9.35 -0.41
C ALA A 79 2.79 8.10 -1.31
N THR A 80 3.13 6.95 -0.73
CA THR A 80 3.22 5.68 -1.46
C THR A 80 2.70 4.55 -0.60
N VAL A 81 1.90 3.66 -1.19
CA VAL A 81 1.48 2.42 -0.56
C VAL A 81 2.59 1.39 -0.72
N VAL A 82 3.08 0.88 0.42
CA VAL A 82 4.11 -0.17 0.47
C VAL A 82 3.60 -1.34 1.29
N VAL A 83 3.92 -2.55 0.89
CA VAL A 83 3.58 -3.76 1.64
C VAL A 83 4.79 -4.21 2.45
N ARG A 84 4.60 -4.42 3.76
CA ARG A 84 5.61 -4.98 4.66
C ARG A 84 5.00 -6.15 5.39
N GLU A 85 5.62 -7.33 5.28
CA GLU A 85 5.13 -8.55 5.95
C GLU A 85 3.65 -8.87 5.64
N GLY A 86 3.23 -8.61 4.39
CA GLY A 86 1.84 -8.81 3.95
C GLY A 86 0.86 -7.72 4.40
N GLN A 87 1.31 -6.70 5.12
CA GLN A 87 0.49 -5.58 5.58
C GLN A 87 0.75 -4.32 4.74
N PRO A 88 -0.29 -3.64 4.22
CA PRO A 88 -0.15 -2.36 3.54
C PRO A 88 0.11 -1.20 4.52
N TYR A 89 1.00 -0.30 4.12
CA TYR A 89 1.33 0.95 4.81
C TYR A 89 1.32 2.10 3.81
N LEU A 90 0.78 3.25 4.22
CA LEU A 90 1.02 4.51 3.54
C LEU A 90 2.32 5.12 4.09
N GLN A 91 3.34 5.19 3.24
CA GLN A 91 4.57 5.91 3.52
C GLN A 91 4.43 7.35 3.05
N ILE A 92 4.48 8.30 3.98
CA ILE A 92 4.36 9.75 3.71
C ILE A 92 5.75 10.36 3.90
N LYS A 93 6.23 11.10 2.90
CA LYS A 93 7.64 11.51 2.81
C LYS A 93 7.79 13.04 2.72
N PRO A 94 7.44 13.80 3.77
CA PRO A 94 7.58 15.26 3.76
C PRO A 94 9.05 15.68 3.61
N GLY A 95 10.01 14.82 3.96
CA GLY A 95 11.45 15.01 3.74
C GLY A 95 11.85 15.17 2.27
N GLU A 96 11.05 14.67 1.33
CA GLU A 96 11.26 14.90 -0.12
C GLU A 96 10.83 16.31 -0.56
N VAL A 97 10.09 17.04 0.30
CA VAL A 97 9.63 18.41 0.04
C VAL A 97 10.41 19.43 0.88
N ILE A 98 10.62 19.13 2.16
CA ILE A 98 11.32 19.99 3.11
C ILE A 98 12.41 19.16 3.80
N ALA A 99 13.67 19.52 3.58
CA ALA A 99 14.81 18.84 4.19
C ALA A 99 14.72 18.84 5.72
N GLY A 100 15.06 17.72 6.36
CA GLY A 100 14.97 17.53 7.81
C GLY A 100 13.62 16.99 8.31
N CYS A 101 12.58 16.95 7.46
CA CYS A 101 11.31 16.33 7.82
C CYS A 101 11.38 14.80 7.75
N THR A 102 10.92 14.15 8.82
CA THR A 102 10.96 12.68 8.92
C THR A 102 9.78 12.04 8.18
N SER A 103 10.02 10.89 7.55
CA SER A 103 8.95 10.11 6.93
C SER A 103 8.07 9.44 7.98
N SER A 104 6.77 9.36 7.68
CA SER A 104 5.77 8.71 8.53
C SER A 104 5.25 7.44 7.85
N LEU A 105 4.88 6.45 8.67
CA LEU A 105 4.20 5.23 8.22
C LEU A 105 2.85 5.14 8.90
N LEU A 106 1.81 5.04 8.09
CA LEU A 106 0.44 4.78 8.52
C LEU A 106 0.05 3.37 8.09
N LYS A 107 -0.14 2.46 9.04
CA LYS A 107 -0.63 1.11 8.75
C LYS A 107 -2.05 1.22 8.22
N LEU A 108 -2.31 0.68 7.03
CA LEU A 108 -3.63 0.71 6.41
C LEU A 108 -4.34 -0.62 6.69
N THR A 109 -5.63 -0.54 7.00
CA THR A 109 -6.53 -1.68 7.13
C THR A 109 -7.77 -1.41 6.29
N LYS A 110 -8.07 -2.32 5.38
CA LYS A 110 -9.35 -2.32 4.65
C LYS A 110 -10.37 -3.10 5.46
N SER A 111 -11.56 -2.54 5.61
CA SER A 111 -12.73 -3.30 6.06
C SER A 111 -13.48 -3.91 4.88
N ALA A 112 -14.34 -4.89 5.18
CA ALA A 112 -15.09 -5.64 4.17
C ALA A 112 -16.04 -4.77 3.31
N ASP A 113 -16.42 -3.60 3.82
CA ASP A 113 -17.24 -2.58 3.15
C ASP A 113 -16.42 -1.59 2.30
N GLY A 114 -15.11 -1.81 2.17
CA GLY A 114 -14.21 -0.97 1.38
C GLY A 114 -13.79 0.33 2.08
N GLN A 115 -14.16 0.54 3.36
CA GLN A 115 -13.62 1.66 4.14
C GLN A 115 -12.15 1.42 4.47
N LEU A 116 -11.42 2.52 4.66
CA LEU A 116 -10.02 2.49 5.07
C LEU A 116 -9.91 2.97 6.52
N LYS A 117 -9.08 2.26 7.29
CA LYS A 117 -8.61 2.74 8.59
C LYS A 117 -7.10 2.85 8.55
N GLY A 118 -6.59 3.85 9.24
CA GLY A 118 -5.16 4.04 9.44
C GLY A 118 -4.80 3.88 10.90
N ASN A 119 -3.60 3.38 11.18
CA ASN A 119 -3.00 3.43 12.51
C ASN A 119 -1.56 3.92 12.40
N TRP A 120 -1.25 5.02 13.08
CA TRP A 120 0.10 5.56 13.14
C TRP A 120 0.99 4.65 13.98
N ARG A 121 2.31 4.67 13.74
CA ARG A 121 3.27 3.89 14.53
C ARG A 121 3.23 4.19 16.04
N ASP A 122 2.75 5.37 16.43
CA ASP A 122 2.59 5.78 17.83
C ASP A 122 1.22 5.39 18.44
N GLY A 123 0.46 4.53 17.75
CA GLY A 123 -0.80 3.96 18.23
C GLY A 123 -2.04 4.82 17.97
N ARG A 124 -1.90 6.01 17.39
CA ARG A 124 -3.06 6.86 17.08
C ARG A 124 -3.82 6.35 15.85
N ASP A 125 -5.13 6.22 16.00
CA ASP A 125 -6.02 5.83 14.92
C ASP A 125 -6.37 6.99 13.99
N VAL A 126 -6.58 6.66 12.72
CA VAL A 126 -7.00 7.55 11.65
C VAL A 126 -8.23 6.98 10.98
N THR A 127 -9.30 7.77 10.93
CA THR A 127 -10.47 7.45 10.09
C THR A 127 -10.17 7.91 8.68
N ILE A 128 -10.32 7.03 7.68
CA ILE A 128 -10.09 7.35 6.27
C ILE A 128 -11.35 7.05 5.48
N SER A 129 -11.98 8.09 4.96
CA SER A 129 -13.25 8.02 4.23
C SER A 129 -13.02 8.41 2.78
N ARG A 130 -13.73 7.75 1.86
CA ARG A 130 -13.72 8.13 0.44
C ARG A 130 -14.35 9.51 0.26
N GLN A 131 -13.79 10.33 -0.63
CA GLN A 131 -14.39 11.59 -1.07
C GLN A 131 -15.22 11.42 -2.33
#